data_AF-A0A453JXX7-F1
#
_entry.id   AF-A0A453JXX7-F1
#
_cell.length_a   1.000
_cell.length_b   1.000
_cell.length_c   1.000
_cell.angle_alpha   90.00
_cell.angle_beta   90.00
_cell.angle_gamma   90.00
#
_symmetry.space_group_name_H-M   'P 1'
#
loop_
_entity.id
_entity.type
_entity.pdbx_description
1 polymer ?
#
loop_
_entity_poly.entity_id
_entity_poly.type
_entity_poly.pdbx_seq_one_letter_code
_entity_poly.pdbx_strand_id
1 'polypeptide(L)'
;NERTLFSASTYMTIGNGLNALFWEDRWLNGQSVGELMPMLYSCITKHRRKVRTMADGLNGNTWARDIHGVLGIHEIGQYLQLWQIVQRTTLTDAPDQLIWNWCASGTYSAQSC
;
A
#
# COMPACT_ATOMS: atom_id res chain seq x y z
N ASN A 1 -7.80 18.64 5.16
CA ASN A 1 -9.08 18.19 4.58
C ASN A 1 -8.99 17.78 3.11
N GLU A 2 -8.10 18.36 2.29
CA GLU A 2 -7.98 17.97 0.87
C GLU A 2 -7.29 16.61 0.65
N ARG A 3 -6.21 16.30 1.39
CA ARG A 3 -5.52 14.99 1.28
C ARG A 3 -6.40 13.80 1.66
N THR A 4 -7.29 13.98 2.63
CA THR A 4 -8.24 12.94 3.07
C THR A 4 -9.29 12.65 2.00
N LEU A 5 -9.80 13.68 1.32
CA LEU A 5 -10.75 13.51 0.22
C LEU A 5 -10.10 12.93 -1.04
N PHE A 6 -8.88 13.37 -1.35
CA PHE A 6 -8.07 12.84 -2.44
C PHE A 6 -7.76 11.35 -2.24
N SER A 7 -7.28 10.97 -1.05
CA SER A 7 -7.02 9.58 -0.68
C SER A 7 -8.31 8.75 -0.68
N ALA A 8 -9.43 9.28 -0.15
CA ALA A 8 -10.73 8.60 -0.17
C ALA A 8 -11.23 8.29 -1.60
N SER A 9 -10.82 9.10 -2.57
CA SER A 9 -11.31 9.08 -3.93
C SER A 9 -10.35 8.42 -4.92
N THR A 10 -9.24 7.85 -4.45
CA THR A 10 -8.23 7.22 -5.31
C THR A 10 -7.74 5.89 -4.74
N TYR A 11 -7.29 4.99 -5.60
CA TYR A 11 -6.59 3.76 -5.22
C TYR A 11 -5.42 3.49 -6.15
N MET A 12 -4.49 2.66 -5.69
CA MET A 12 -3.29 2.34 -6.43
C MET A 12 -3.39 0.95 -7.05
N THR A 13 -3.28 0.85 -8.37
CA THR A 13 -3.07 -0.42 -9.06
C THR A 13 -1.57 -0.66 -9.19
N ILE A 14 -1.13 -1.81 -8.69
CA ILE A 14 0.29 -2.17 -8.66
C ILE A 14 0.74 -2.69 -10.03
N GLY A 15 1.74 -2.03 -10.60
CA GLY A 15 2.47 -2.47 -11.76
C GLY A 15 3.85 -2.98 -11.33
N ASN A 16 4.88 -2.18 -11.59
CA ASN A 16 6.27 -2.48 -11.24
C ASN A 16 6.61 -2.17 -9.77
N GLY A 17 5.70 -1.52 -9.04
CA GLY A 17 5.82 -1.26 -7.60
C GLY A 17 6.88 -0.22 -7.22
N LEU A 18 7.44 0.52 -8.18
CA LEU A 18 8.51 1.49 -7.90
C LEU A 18 7.99 2.79 -7.28
N ASN A 19 6.73 3.16 -7.54
CA ASN A 19 6.13 4.39 -7.04
C ASN A 19 5.09 4.13 -5.95
N ALA A 20 4.43 2.97 -5.98
CA ALA A 20 3.45 2.60 -4.99
C ALA A 20 4.10 2.34 -3.62
N LEU A 21 3.63 3.04 -2.59
CA LEU A 21 4.06 2.88 -1.20
C LEU A 21 3.31 1.72 -0.53
N PHE A 22 4.06 0.73 -0.07
CA PHE A 22 3.52 -0.50 0.51
C PHE A 22 2.61 -0.25 1.73
N TRP A 23 2.94 0.71 2.59
CA TRP A 23 2.19 0.92 3.84
C TRP A 23 1.12 2.01 3.74
N GLU A 24 1.29 2.98 2.83
CA GLU A 24 0.48 4.19 2.78
C GLU A 24 -0.54 4.16 1.63
N ASP A 25 -0.19 3.59 0.48
CA ASP A 25 -1.09 3.60 -0.68
C ASP A 25 -2.19 2.54 -0.56
N ARG A 26 -3.29 2.84 -1.24
CA ARG A 26 -4.52 2.05 -1.22
C ARG A 26 -4.51 0.93 -2.25
N TRP A 27 -3.55 0.02 -2.15
CA TRP A 27 -3.38 -1.06 -3.12
C TRP A 27 -4.11 -2.36 -2.75
N LEU A 28 -4.74 -2.41 -1.58
CA LEU A 28 -5.54 -3.54 -1.12
C LEU A 28 -7.02 -3.30 -1.43
N ASN A 29 -7.42 -3.48 -2.70
CA ASN A 29 -8.79 -3.26 -3.15
C ASN A 29 -9.35 -1.87 -2.76
N GLY A 30 -8.52 -0.83 -2.86
CA GLY A 30 -8.92 0.53 -2.51
C GLY A 30 -8.71 0.91 -1.04
N GLN A 31 -8.09 0.05 -0.23
CA GLN A 31 -7.70 0.35 1.14
C GLN A 31 -6.19 0.23 1.32
N SER A 32 -5.63 0.98 2.28
CA SER A 32 -4.22 0.85 2.66
C SER A 32 -4.04 -0.22 3.74
N VAL A 33 -2.79 -0.65 3.94
CA VAL A 33 -2.46 -1.56 5.04
C VAL A 33 -2.80 -0.92 6.40
N GLY A 34 -2.57 0.38 6.55
CA GLY A 34 -2.91 1.10 7.79
C GLY A 34 -4.42 1.14 8.08
N GLU A 35 -5.26 1.13 7.05
CA GLU A 35 -6.72 1.10 7.20
C GLU A 35 -7.24 -0.30 7.55
N LEU A 36 -6.69 -1.35 6.94
CA LEU A 36 -7.11 -2.74 7.15
C LEU A 36 -6.49 -3.39 8.39
N MET A 37 -5.25 -3.04 8.71
CA MET A 37 -4.41 -3.72 9.70
C MET A 37 -3.79 -2.70 10.67
N PRO A 38 -4.61 -1.94 11.41
CA PRO A 38 -4.13 -0.82 12.22
C PRO A 38 -3.20 -1.23 13.37
N MET A 39 -3.36 -2.43 13.93
CA MET A 39 -2.55 -2.91 15.06
C MET A 39 -1.13 -3.22 14.58
N LEU A 40 -1.00 -3.98 13.48
CA LEU A 40 0.29 -4.23 12.83
C LEU A 40 0.93 -2.94 12.34
N TYR A 41 0.14 -2.07 11.69
CA TYR A 41 0.64 -0.80 11.17
C TYR A 41 1.20 0.10 12.28
N SER A 42 0.68 0.02 13.51
CA SER A 42 1.21 0.76 14.67
C SER A 42 2.66 0.38 15.01
N CYS A 43 3.08 -0.86 14.71
CA CYS A 43 4.43 -1.37 14.97
C CYS A 43 5.50 -0.86 13.99
N ILE A 44 5.13 -0.02 13.03
CA ILE A 44 6.02 0.42 11.95
C ILE A 44 6.42 1.87 12.18
N THR A 45 7.69 2.21 11.97
CA THR A 45 8.13 3.61 12.11
C THR A 45 7.52 4.52 11.04
N LYS A 46 7.23 5.77 11.39
CA LYS A 46 6.69 6.78 10.45
C LYS A 46 7.54 6.95 9.19
N HIS A 47 8.86 6.81 9.31
CA HIS A 47 9.78 6.90 8.18
C HIS A 47 9.59 5.71 7.23
N ARG A 48 9.63 4.47 7.73
CA ARG A 48 9.47 3.27 6.90
C ARG A 48 8.17 3.25 6.12
N ARG A 49 7.08 3.69 6.74
CA ARG A 49 5.77 3.76 6.06
C ARG A 49 5.81 4.62 4.78
N LYS A 50 6.54 5.73 4.82
CA LYS A 50 6.60 6.73 3.73
C LYS A 50 7.61 6.45 2.63
N VAL A 51 8.55 5.53 2.85
CA VAL A 51 9.65 5.27 1.90
C VAL A 51 9.62 3.85 1.36
N ARG A 52 8.88 2.94 1.99
CA ARG A 52 8.81 1.55 1.54
C ARG A 52 7.96 1.46 0.28
N THR A 53 8.60 1.24 -0.85
CA THR A 53 7.92 0.92 -2.12
C THR A 53 7.43 -0.52 -2.14
N MET A 54 6.47 -0.84 -3.01
CA MET A 54 6.00 -2.20 -3.24
C MET A 54 7.12 -3.09 -3.77
N ALA A 55 7.91 -2.60 -4.73
CA ALA A 55 9.05 -3.31 -5.28
C ALA A 55 10.06 -3.70 -4.20
N ASP A 56 10.46 -2.74 -3.36
CA ASP A 56 11.39 -3.00 -2.27
C ASP A 56 10.76 -3.93 -1.23
N GLY A 57 9.52 -3.68 -0.84
CA GLY A 57 8.82 -4.45 0.18
C GLY A 57 8.69 -5.91 -0.16
N LEU A 58 8.27 -6.23 -1.39
CA LEU A 58 8.14 -7.59 -1.87
C LEU A 58 9.49 -8.28 -2.08
N ASN A 59 10.54 -7.53 -2.46
CA ASN A 59 11.88 -8.08 -2.60
C ASN A 59 12.33 -8.71 -1.27
N GLY A 60 12.52 -10.03 -1.27
CA GLY A 60 12.97 -10.78 -0.10
C GLY A 60 12.09 -10.62 1.14
N ASN A 61 10.80 -10.31 0.97
CA ASN A 61 9.86 -9.98 2.05
C ASN A 61 10.39 -8.89 3.01
N THR A 62 11.15 -7.91 2.50
CA THR A 62 11.76 -6.90 3.36
C THR A 62 10.74 -5.99 4.04
N TRP A 63 9.48 -5.94 3.57
CA TRP A 63 8.37 -5.30 4.27
C TRP A 63 8.25 -5.81 5.73
N ALA A 64 8.45 -7.11 5.98
CA ALA A 64 8.36 -7.68 7.32
C ALA A 64 9.43 -7.12 8.28
N ARG A 65 10.57 -6.65 7.74
CA ARG A 65 11.65 -6.03 8.54
C ARG A 65 11.30 -4.62 9.03
N ASP A 66 10.24 -4.02 8.51
CA ASP A 66 9.76 -2.71 8.98
C ASP A 66 8.97 -2.80 10.29
N ILE A 67 8.59 -4.00 10.70
CA ILE A 67 7.83 -4.28 11.91
C ILE A 67 8.79 -4.28 13.11
N HIS A 68 8.50 -3.45 14.11
CA HIS A 68 9.31 -3.31 15.31
C HIS A 68 8.48 -3.46 16.58
N GLY A 69 9.15 -3.78 17.68
CA GLY A 69 8.53 -3.94 19.00
C GLY A 69 8.05 -5.36 19.29
N VAL A 70 7.33 -5.50 20.41
CA VAL A 70 6.74 -6.78 20.82
C VAL A 70 5.38 -6.94 20.16
N LEU A 71 5.16 -8.06 19.47
CA LEU A 71 3.90 -8.36 18.79
C LEU A 71 2.96 -9.15 19.71
N GLY A 72 1.77 -8.61 19.93
CA GLY A 72 0.67 -9.33 20.55
C GLY A 72 -0.08 -10.20 19.55
N ILE A 73 -1.10 -10.91 20.04
CA ILE A 73 -1.89 -11.85 19.22
C ILE A 73 -2.63 -11.17 18.06
N HIS A 74 -3.05 -9.92 18.23
CA HIS A 74 -3.76 -9.17 17.20
C HIS A 74 -2.83 -8.74 16.06
N GLU A 75 -1.64 -8.25 16.41
CA GLU A 75 -0.59 -7.88 15.46
C GLU A 75 -0.12 -9.10 14.66
N ILE A 76 0.05 -10.25 15.33
CA ILE A 76 0.38 -11.52 14.66
C ILE A 76 -0.73 -11.93 13.69
N GLY A 77 -2.00 -11.85 14.10
CA GLY A 77 -3.13 -12.14 13.21
C GLY A 77 -3.13 -11.27 11.96
N GLN A 78 -2.95 -9.96 12.12
CA GLN A 78 -2.87 -9.02 11.00
C GLN A 78 -1.63 -9.24 10.12
N TYR A 79 -0.50 -9.60 10.72
CA TYR A 79 0.71 -9.97 9.97
C TYR A 79 0.47 -11.18 9.06
N LEU A 80 -0.17 -12.23 9.58
CA LEU A 80 -0.47 -13.43 8.80
C LEU A 80 -1.43 -13.14 7.65
N GLN A 81 -2.44 -12.29 7.87
CA GLN A 81 -3.34 -11.83 6.82
C GLN A 81 -2.58 -11.06 5.73
N LEU A 82 -1.72 -10.11 6.11
CA LEU A 82 -0.91 -9.34 5.17
C LEU A 82 0.03 -10.24 4.38
N TRP A 83 0.69 -11.18 5.06
CA TRP A 83 1.58 -12.13 4.43
C TRP A 83 0.86 -12.95 3.35
N GLN A 84 -0.34 -13.47 3.63
CA GLN A 84 -1.11 -14.22 2.63
C GLN A 84 -1.44 -13.38 1.38
N ILE A 85 -1.75 -12.09 1.56
CA ILE A 85 -2.02 -11.18 0.45
C ILE A 85 -0.74 -10.92 -0.36
N VAL A 86 0.35 -10.57 0.33
CA VAL A 86 1.66 -10.30 -0.26
C VAL A 86 2.17 -11.48 -1.09
N GLN A 87 1.99 -12.73 -0.62
CA GLN A 87 2.39 -13.93 -1.37
C GLN A 87 1.66 -14.10 -2.71
N ARG A 88 0.49 -13.48 -2.86
CA ARG A 88 -0.32 -13.53 -4.08
C ARG A 88 -0.11 -12.31 -4.96
N THR A 89 0.58 -11.29 -4.47
CA THR A 89 0.91 -10.08 -5.24
C THR A 89 2.04 -10.38 -6.20
N THR A 90 1.81 -10.12 -7.48
CA THR A 90 2.83 -10.27 -8.54
C THR A 90 3.04 -8.91 -9.18
N LEU A 91 4.31 -8.48 -9.30
CA LEU A 91 4.66 -7.26 -10.01
C LEU A 91 4.73 -7.53 -11.52
N THR A 92 4.50 -6.49 -12.30
CA THR A 92 4.61 -6.52 -13.77
C THR A 92 5.59 -5.46 -14.25
N ASP A 93 5.96 -5.47 -15.53
CA ASP A 93 6.85 -4.44 -16.09
C ASP A 93 6.13 -3.10 -16.32
N ALA A 94 4.80 -3.06 -16.26
CA ALA A 94 4.02 -1.85 -16.44
C ALA A 94 4.18 -0.90 -15.24
N PRO A 95 4.08 0.43 -15.43
CA PRO A 95 4.14 1.38 -14.31
C PRO A 95 2.91 1.30 -13.41
N ASP A 96 3.10 1.56 -12.10
CA ASP A 96 2.01 1.74 -11.13
C ASP A 96 1.02 2.81 -11.60
N GLN A 97 -0.28 2.62 -11.32
CA GLN A 97 -1.35 3.53 -11.75
C GLN A 97 -2.19 4.00 -10.57
N LEU A 98 -2.30 5.32 -10.42
CA LEU A 98 -3.27 5.93 -9.51
C LEU A 98 -4.63 6.05 -10.20
N ILE A 99 -5.62 5.29 -9.74
CA ILE A 99 -6.97 5.27 -10.27
C ILE A 99 -7.88 6.15 -9.41
N TRP A 100 -8.77 6.90 -10.04
CA TRP A 100 -9.80 7.69 -9.36
C TRP A 100 -11.12 6.92 -9.28
N ASN A 101 -11.73 6.86 -8.10
CA ASN A 101 -13.01 6.18 -7.84
C ASN A 101 -14.21 6.86 -8.51
N TRP A 102 -14.08 8.11 -8.94
CA TRP A 102 -15.15 8.86 -9.59
C TRP A 102 -14.92 8.95 -11.10
N CYS A 103 -15.13 7.85 -11.81
CA CYS A 103 -15.45 7.89 -13.24
C CYS A 103 -16.14 6.60 -13.68
N ALA A 104 -17.44 6.70 -13.98
CA ALA A 104 -18.16 5.70 -14.78
C ALA A 104 -17.72 5.71 -16.27
N SER A 105 -16.68 6.48 -16.63
CA SER A 105 -16.26 6.69 -18.03
C SER A 105 -14.74 6.61 -18.28
N GLY A 106 -13.95 6.17 -17.30
CA GLY A 106 -12.53 5.77 -17.46
C GLY A 106 -11.69 6.53 -18.48
N THR A 107 -11.20 7.73 -18.16
CA THR A 107 -9.86 8.24 -18.54
C THR A 107 -9.66 9.66 -18.02
N TYR A 108 -8.53 9.91 -17.37
CA TYR A 108 -8.04 11.26 -17.10
C TYR A 108 -6.55 11.33 -17.50
N SER A 109 -6.22 12.30 -18.36
CA SER A 109 -4.84 12.66 -18.67
C SER A 109 -4.58 14.04 -18.08
N ALA A 110 -3.65 14.13 -17.12
CA ALA A 110 -3.11 15.40 -16.69
C ALA A 110 -1.88 15.70 -17.56
N GLN A 111 -2.03 16.64 -18.49
CA GLN A 111 -0.92 17.28 -19.18
C GLN A 111 -0.50 18.48 -18.32
N SER A 112 0.72 18.44 -17.79
CA SER A 112 1.28 19.59 -17.05
C SER A 112 1.72 20.68 -18.04
N CYS A 113 1.38 21.94 -17.74
CA CYS A 113 1.85 23.12 -18.48
C CYS A 113 3.34 23.38 -18.24
#